data_AF-A0A662D2A2-F1
#
_entry.id   AF-A0A662D2A2-F1
#
_cell.length_a   1.000
_cell.length_b   1.000
_cell.length_c   1.000
_cell.angle_alpha   90.00
_cell.angle_beta   90.00
_cell.angle_gamma   90.00
#
_symmetry.space_group_name_H-M   'P 1'
#
loop_
_entity.id
_entity.type
_entity.pdbx_description
1 polymer ?
#
loop_
_entity_poly.entity_id
_entity_poly.type
_entity_poly.pdbx_seq_one_letter_code
_entity_poly.pdbx_strand_id
1 'polypeptide(L)' 'MEASVVIPSYNRKWILKKALEALFNQTYPVDKYEIILVDDG' A
#
# COMPACT_ATOMS: atom_id res chain seq x y z
N MET A 1 -0.79 2.28 16.00
CA MET A 1 -1.29 2.24 14.60
C MET A 1 -2.28 3.36 14.44
N GLU A 2 -2.01 4.28 13.52
CA GLU A 2 -2.72 5.56 13.34
C GLU A 2 -3.42 5.65 11.97
N ALA A 3 -2.99 4.86 10.97
CA ALA A 3 -3.61 4.80 9.65
C ALA A 3 -3.59 3.39 9.05
N SER A 4 -4.60 3.06 8.25
CA SER A 4 -4.65 1.82 7.46
C SER A 4 -4.80 2.18 5.98
N VAL A 5 -3.85 1.72 5.15
CA VAL A 5 -3.83 1.97 3.71
C VAL A 5 -4.39 0.75 3.00
N VAL A 6 -5.63 0.84 2.53
CA VAL A 6 -6.32 -0.24 1.82
C VAL A 6 -6.13 -0.07 0.31
N ILE A 7 -5.55 -1.07 -0.35
CA ILE A 7 -5.30 -1.07 -1.79
C ILE A 7 -6.07 -2.23 -2.42
N PRO A 8 -7.24 -2.00 -3.02
CA PRO A 8 -7.83 -2.97 -3.94
C PRO A 8 -7.04 -2.97 -5.25
N SER A 9 -6.60 -4.13 -5.70
CA SER A 9 -5.87 -4.28 -6.97
C SER A 9 -6.42 -5.45 -7.77
N TYR A 10 -6.65 -5.23 -9.07
CA TYR A 10 -6.97 -6.28 -10.02
C TYR A 10 -6.13 -6.09 -11.29
N ASN A 11 -5.31 -7.09 -11.63
CA ASN A 11 -4.45 -7.15 -12.82
C ASN A 11 -3.65 -5.86 -13.14
N ARG A 12 -3.26 -5.09 -12.11
CA ARG A 12 -2.59 -3.78 -12.24
C ARG A 12 -1.21 -3.76 -11.59
N LYS A 13 -0.39 -4.78 -11.91
CA LYS A 13 0.96 -4.99 -11.33
C LYS A 13 1.87 -3.76 -11.37
N TRP A 14 1.88 -3.02 -12.48
CA TRP A 14 2.80 -1.88 -12.65
C TRP A 14 2.45 -0.69 -11.75
N ILE A 15 1.16 -0.41 -11.55
CA ILE A 15 0.73 0.71 -10.71
C ILE A 15 0.78 0.32 -9.23
N LEU A 16 0.48 -0.94 -8.92
CA LEU A 16 0.63 -1.49 -7.57
C LEU A 16 2.09 -1.38 -7.11
N LYS A 17 3.05 -1.72 -7.98
CA LYS A 17 4.47 -1.56 -7.68
C LYS A 17 4.82 -0.10 -7.33
N LYS A 18 4.38 0.87 -8.14
CA LYS A 18 4.62 2.30 -7.88
C LYS A 18 3.98 2.77 -6.56
N ALA A 19 2.78 2.31 -6.26
CA ALA A 19 2.07 2.66 -5.02
C ALA A 19 2.81 2.11 -3.78
N LEU A 20 3.24 0.85 -3.83
CA LEU A 20 4.02 0.23 -2.75
C LEU A 20 5.39 0.91 -2.58
N GLU A 21 6.10 1.21 -3.67
CA GLU A 21 7.36 1.96 -3.61
C GLU A 21 7.19 3.33 -2.94
N ALA A 22 6.11 4.05 -3.25
CA ALA A 22 5.80 5.32 -2.59
C ALA A 22 5.47 5.15 -1.10
N LEU A 23 4.73 4.11 -0.73
CA LEU A 23 4.38 3.82 0.66
C LEU A 23 5.59 3.40 1.49
N PHE A 24 6.56 2.70 0.91
CA PHE A 24 7.80 2.34 1.61
C PHE A 24 8.81 3.48 1.72
N ASN A 25 8.72 4.49 0.85
CA ASN A 25 9.56 5.69 0.88
C ASN A 25 8.91 6.89 1.61
N GLN A 26 7.85 6.66 2.38
CA GLN A 26 7.23 7.68 3.21
C GLN A 26 8.16 8.13 4.35
N THR A 27 8.11 9.42 4.70
CA THR A 27 8.74 9.95 5.92
C THR A 27 7.93 9.63 7.18
N TYR A 28 6.73 9.08 7.02
CA TYR A 28 5.87 8.66 8.11
C TYR A 28 6.36 7.31 8.69
N PRO A 29 6.36 7.11 10.02
CA PRO A 29 6.94 5.91 10.64
C PRO A 29 6.23 4.62 10.24
N VAL A 30 7.00 3.59 9.87
CA VAL A 30 6.49 2.28 9.40
C VAL A 30 5.67 1.52 10.45
N ASP A 31 5.91 1.76 11.73
CA ASP A 31 5.17 1.16 12.85
C ASP A 31 3.81 1.84 13.10
N LYS A 32 3.55 2.98 12.43
CA LYS A 32 2.33 3.76 12.61
C LYS A 32 1.27 3.51 11.57
N TYR A 33 1.56 2.78 10.50
CA TYR A 33 0.56 2.41 9.50
C TYR A 33 0.66 0.96 9.08
N GLU A 34 -0.44 0.45 8.55
CA GLU A 34 -0.50 -0.86 7.91
C GLU A 34 -0.93 -0.73 6.46
N ILE A 35 -0.54 -1.70 5.63
CA ILE A 35 -0.95 -1.80 4.23
C ILE A 35 -1.77 -3.07 4.08
N ILE A 36 -3.03 -2.92 3.66
CA ILE A 36 -3.95 -4.02 3.41
C ILE A 36 -4.17 -4.11 1.91
N LEU A 37 -3.56 -5.10 1.27
CA LEU A 37 -3.72 -5.39 -0.15
C LEU A 37 -4.89 -6.37 -0.35
N VAL A 38 -5.88 -5.98 -1.13
CA VAL A 38 -7.02 -6.82 -1.50
C VAL A 38 -6.92 -7.13 -3.00
N ASP A 39 -6.84 -8.41 -3.35
CA ASP A 39 -6.88 -8.86 -4.74
C ASP A 39 -8.35 -9.06 -5.16
N ASP A 40 -8.76 -8.39 -6.24
CA ASP A 40 -10.16 -8.34 -6.69
C ASP A 40 -10.46 -9.24 -7.90
N GLY A 41 -9.58 -10.22 -8.21
CA GLY A 41 -9.95 -11.47 -8.90
C GLY A 41 -10.15 -11.45 -10.41
#